data_AF-A0A662CNC4-F1
#
_entry.id   AF-A0A662CNC4-F1
#
_cell.length_a   1.000
_cell.length_b   1.000
_cell.length_c   1.000
_cell.angle_alpha   90.00
_cell.angle_beta   90.00
_cell.angle_gamma   90.00
#
_symmetry.space_group_name_H-M   'P 1'
#
loop_
_entity.id
_entity.type
_entity.pdbx_description
1 polymer ?
#
loop_
_entity_poly.entity_id
_entity_poly.type
_entity_poly.pdbx_seq_one_letter_code
_entity_poly.pdbx_strand_id
1 'polypeptide(L)'
;MILPENERRLFFHLYFRLLLYVNKKYRLYNVDSIEALKRLREGVLDIRNKLYDGPKVIQEFVRENPYGLSKEELGIVSNWRHFVRGEFVLFKCLKKYAIFLDIGEPPKAYGVLALSEPFSEIGLPIPTFVETVLLPFKGKIIFDGIMTTYPVILGPNIKRELGDLYRQAKSMFGIITSLPFTGKAKMSDEEKLRLYLRTKRSRMIHAEEIEELIRKNPRLLDTYHQEMGKIAARKYKRELRNKGITQGWFAILDEEIIASGRTREELEKILDSIIPKNRRKHVYIFKL
;
A
#
# COMPACT_ATOMS: atom_id res chain seq x y z
N MET A 1 16.00 -6.01 14.41
CA MET A 1 16.68 -4.71 14.44
C MET A 1 15.87 -3.75 15.28
N ILE A 2 16.48 -3.21 16.32
CA ILE A 2 15.83 -2.36 17.32
C ILE A 2 16.40 -0.95 17.24
N LEU A 3 15.62 0.02 17.68
CA LEU A 3 16.07 1.40 17.82
C LEU A 3 17.21 1.48 18.85
N PRO A 4 18.28 2.27 18.60
CA PRO A 4 19.35 2.48 19.58
C PRO A 4 18.80 2.96 20.93
N GLU A 5 19.45 2.57 22.02
CA GLU A 5 18.91 2.80 23.37
C GLU A 5 18.63 4.28 23.68
N ASN A 6 19.52 5.19 23.29
CA ASN A 6 19.34 6.64 23.47
C ASN A 6 18.13 7.16 22.69
N GLU A 7 17.97 6.73 21.44
CA GLU A 7 16.82 7.05 20.60
C GLU A 7 15.52 6.47 21.16
N ARG A 8 15.56 5.24 21.69
CA ARG A 8 14.43 4.59 22.35
C ARG A 8 13.98 5.31 23.61
N ARG A 9 14.93 5.68 24.48
CA ARG A 9 14.64 6.47 25.70
C ARG A 9 14.01 7.81 25.33
N LEU A 10 14.53 8.49 24.29
CA LEU A 10 13.96 9.74 23.78
C LEU A 10 12.54 9.53 23.24
N PHE A 11 12.29 8.47 22.45
CA PHE A 11 10.95 8.17 21.97
C PHE A 11 9.95 8.03 23.12
N PHE A 12 10.24 7.16 24.09
CA PHE A 12 9.33 6.96 25.23
C PHE A 12 9.18 8.21 26.10
N HIS A 13 10.24 8.99 26.29
CA HIS A 13 10.19 10.27 26.99
C HIS A 13 9.15 11.21 26.36
N LEU A 14 9.14 11.32 25.03
CA LEU A 14 8.24 12.21 24.29
C LEU A 14 6.83 11.61 24.19
N TYR A 15 6.73 10.31 23.89
CA TYR A 15 5.45 9.64 23.62
C TYR A 15 4.56 9.60 24.86
N PHE A 16 5.11 9.24 26.03
CA PHE A 16 4.33 9.20 27.26
C PHE A 16 3.87 10.60 27.73
N ARG A 17 4.65 11.65 27.48
CA ARG A 17 4.22 13.04 27.75
C ARG A 17 3.07 13.47 26.84
N LEU A 18 3.12 13.09 25.57
CA LEU A 18 2.01 13.32 24.65
C LEU A 18 0.75 12.58 25.11
N LEU A 19 0.85 11.31 25.51
CA LEU A 19 -0.30 10.56 26.04
C LEU A 19 -0.87 11.19 27.32
N LEU A 20 -0.02 11.63 28.26
CA LEU A 20 -0.47 12.35 29.45
C LEU A 20 -1.18 13.66 29.10
N TYR A 21 -0.66 14.41 28.14
CA TYR A 21 -1.30 15.62 27.65
C TYR A 21 -2.70 15.33 27.08
N VAL A 22 -2.81 14.30 26.22
CA VAL A 22 -4.10 13.87 25.66
C VAL A 22 -5.06 13.47 26.77
N ASN A 23 -4.60 12.67 27.75
CA ASN A 23 -5.41 12.29 28.90
C ASN A 23 -5.94 13.51 29.67
N LYS A 24 -5.07 14.47 30.00
CA LYS A 24 -5.44 15.69 30.73
C LYS A 24 -6.39 16.56 29.93
N LYS A 25 -6.15 16.72 28.63
CA LYS A 25 -6.94 17.56 27.73
C LYS A 25 -8.38 17.06 27.60
N TYR A 26 -8.54 15.75 27.45
CA TYR A 26 -9.87 15.13 27.26
C TYR A 26 -10.47 14.54 28.55
N ARG A 27 -9.77 14.63 29.68
CA ARG A 27 -10.21 14.15 31.01
C ARG A 27 -10.66 12.68 30.98
N LEU A 28 -9.89 11.81 30.33
CA LEU A 28 -10.28 10.41 30.12
C LEU A 28 -10.15 9.57 31.40
N TYR A 29 -9.00 9.68 32.08
CA TYR A 29 -8.72 8.98 33.34
C TYR A 29 -8.09 9.91 34.36
N ASN A 30 -8.28 9.58 35.65
CA ASN A 30 -7.64 10.28 36.76
C ASN A 30 -6.18 9.85 36.92
N VAL A 31 -5.34 10.25 35.96
CA VAL A 31 -3.91 9.92 35.88
C VAL A 31 -3.10 11.15 35.50
N ASP A 32 -2.05 11.41 36.26
CA ASP A 32 -1.21 12.63 36.18
C ASP A 32 0.29 12.36 35.97
N SER A 33 0.72 11.09 36.05
CA SER A 33 2.13 10.67 35.95
C SER A 33 2.33 9.54 34.93
N ILE A 34 3.56 9.44 34.39
CA ILE A 34 3.91 8.42 33.40
C ILE A 34 3.80 7.02 34.02
N GLU A 35 4.18 6.89 35.28
CA GLU A 35 4.11 5.65 36.05
C GLU A 35 2.67 5.18 36.22
N ALA A 36 1.75 6.08 36.57
CA ALA A 36 0.33 5.77 36.65
C ALA A 36 -0.24 5.44 35.27
N LEU A 37 0.18 6.14 34.22
CA LEU A 37 -0.25 5.84 32.85
C LEU A 37 0.18 4.44 32.41
N LYS A 38 1.42 4.02 32.68
CA LYS A 38 1.90 2.66 32.39
C LYS A 38 1.10 1.57 33.11
N ARG A 39 0.43 1.90 34.22
CA ARG A 39 -0.40 0.96 35.01
C ARG A 39 -1.86 0.88 34.55
N LEU A 40 -2.31 1.80 33.68
CA LEU A 40 -3.71 1.86 33.21
C LEU A 40 -4.16 0.64 32.38
N ARG A 41 -3.26 -0.29 32.02
CA ARG A 41 -3.54 -1.45 31.16
C ARG A 41 -4.29 -1.00 29.89
N GLU A 42 -5.55 -1.44 29.72
CA GLU A 42 -6.42 -1.13 28.58
C GLU A 42 -6.69 0.38 28.44
N GLY A 43 -6.70 1.16 29.53
CA GLY A 43 -6.93 2.61 29.45
C GLY A 43 -5.86 3.38 28.66
N VAL A 44 -4.66 2.80 28.50
CA VAL A 44 -3.63 3.37 27.61
C VAL A 44 -4.07 3.30 26.15
N LEU A 45 -4.79 2.25 25.75
CA LEU A 45 -5.34 2.11 24.40
C LEU A 45 -6.39 3.17 24.11
N ASP A 46 -7.24 3.50 25.08
CA ASP A 46 -8.27 4.53 24.91
C ASP A 46 -7.65 5.92 24.75
N ILE A 47 -6.64 6.26 25.56
CA ILE A 47 -5.88 7.51 25.41
C ILE A 47 -5.18 7.56 24.04
N ARG A 48 -4.55 6.46 23.64
CA ARG A 48 -3.89 6.31 22.34
C ARG A 48 -4.87 6.47 21.19
N ASN A 49 -6.03 5.83 21.24
CA ASN A 49 -7.05 5.94 20.20
C ASN A 49 -7.53 7.38 20.08
N LYS A 50 -7.79 8.05 21.22
CA LYS A 50 -8.16 9.46 21.25
C LYS A 50 -7.11 10.38 20.61
N LEU A 51 -5.82 10.09 20.80
CA LEU A 51 -4.73 10.81 20.15
C LEU A 51 -4.84 10.74 18.62
N TYR A 52 -5.01 9.53 18.07
CA TYR A 52 -4.99 9.32 16.62
C TYR A 52 -6.33 9.62 15.92
N ASP A 53 -7.44 9.57 16.64
CA ASP A 53 -8.76 10.00 16.13
C ASP A 53 -8.85 11.54 16.00
N GLY A 54 -8.07 12.27 16.81
CA GLY A 54 -8.03 13.73 16.84
C GLY A 54 -6.62 14.31 16.68
N PRO A 55 -5.92 14.09 15.55
CA PRO A 55 -4.48 14.35 15.44
C PRO A 55 -4.08 15.82 15.54
N LYS A 56 -5.04 16.75 15.47
CA LYS A 56 -4.84 18.18 15.78
C LYS A 56 -4.22 18.38 17.17
N VAL A 57 -4.50 17.47 18.12
CA VAL A 57 -3.95 17.51 19.49
C VAL A 57 -2.43 17.46 19.53
N ILE A 58 -1.78 16.85 18.53
CA ILE A 58 -0.31 16.82 18.41
C ILE A 58 0.23 18.25 18.23
N GLN A 59 -0.42 19.06 17.40
CA GLN A 59 0.02 20.44 17.16
C GLN A 59 -0.28 21.35 18.35
N GLU A 60 -1.37 21.09 19.07
CA GLU A 60 -1.69 21.80 20.30
C GLU A 60 -0.68 21.52 21.40
N PHE A 61 -0.30 20.26 21.59
CA PHE A 61 0.78 19.85 22.50
C PHE A 61 2.09 20.58 22.17
N VAL A 62 2.45 20.65 20.90
CA VAL A 62 3.68 21.31 20.44
C VAL A 62 3.63 22.81 20.70
N ARG A 63 2.49 23.46 20.46
CA ARG A 63 2.30 24.91 20.66
C ARG A 63 2.28 25.29 22.14
N GLU A 64 1.58 24.51 22.97
CA GLU A 64 1.44 24.79 24.40
C GLU A 64 2.71 24.44 25.18
N ASN A 65 3.50 23.46 24.70
CA ASN A 65 4.74 22.98 25.30
C ASN A 65 4.67 22.84 26.85
N PRO A 66 3.69 22.11 27.40
CA PRO A 66 3.42 22.10 28.84
C PRO A 66 4.55 21.49 29.68
N TYR A 67 5.51 20.82 29.05
CA TYR A 67 6.63 20.15 29.71
C TYR A 67 7.99 20.81 29.42
N GLY A 68 8.02 22.00 28.79
CA GLY A 68 9.26 22.72 28.53
C GLY A 68 10.25 21.97 27.62
N LEU A 69 9.73 21.20 26.66
CA LEU A 69 10.55 20.44 25.70
C LEU A 69 11.35 21.38 24.80
N SER A 70 12.53 20.92 24.40
CA SER A 70 13.41 21.63 23.46
C SER A 70 12.80 21.73 22.06
N LYS A 71 13.30 22.67 21.23
CA LYS A 71 12.85 22.82 19.84
C LYS A 71 13.03 21.54 19.02
N GLU A 72 14.10 20.79 19.27
CA GLU A 72 14.40 19.53 18.58
C GLU A 72 13.37 18.45 18.95
N GLU A 73 13.06 18.31 20.24
CA GLU A 73 12.04 17.40 20.75
C GLU A 73 10.65 17.73 20.22
N LEU A 74 10.27 19.01 20.26
CA LEU A 74 9.02 19.50 19.68
C LEU A 74 8.96 19.24 18.17
N GLY A 75 10.09 19.36 17.47
CA GLY A 75 10.20 19.01 16.05
C GLY A 75 9.92 17.52 15.79
N ILE A 76 10.42 16.62 16.65
CA ILE A 76 10.12 15.19 16.59
C ILE A 76 8.62 14.95 16.78
N VAL A 77 8.02 15.48 17.85
CA VAL A 77 6.60 15.26 18.14
C VAL A 77 5.71 15.87 17.08
N SER A 78 6.04 17.06 16.57
CA SER A 78 5.30 17.71 15.50
C SER A 78 5.24 16.85 14.23
N ASN A 79 6.32 16.14 13.91
CA ASN A 79 6.36 15.25 12.75
C ASN A 79 5.44 14.03 12.90
N TRP A 80 5.05 13.63 14.12
CA TRP A 80 4.11 12.52 14.32
C TRP A 80 2.72 12.79 13.76
N ARG A 81 2.39 14.02 13.32
CA ARG A 81 1.19 14.30 12.52
C ARG A 81 1.14 13.52 11.19
N HIS A 82 2.29 13.06 10.71
CA HIS A 82 2.43 12.26 9.48
C HIS A 82 2.39 10.76 9.75
N PHE A 83 1.79 10.35 10.87
CA PHE A 83 1.61 8.94 11.20
C PHE A 83 0.80 8.20 10.14
N VAL A 84 0.98 6.89 10.07
CA VAL A 84 0.13 5.99 9.28
C VAL A 84 -0.47 4.98 10.23
N ARG A 85 -1.77 5.12 10.51
CA ARG A 85 -2.57 4.14 11.26
C ARG A 85 -3.22 3.19 10.28
N GLY A 86 -3.21 1.89 10.59
CA GLY A 86 -3.95 0.93 9.80
C GLY A 86 -3.62 -0.51 10.12
N GLU A 87 -4.19 -1.37 9.29
CA GLU A 87 -3.92 -2.80 9.26
C GLU A 87 -2.76 -3.07 8.29
N PHE A 88 -1.82 -3.90 8.74
CA PHE A 88 -0.65 -4.29 8.00
C PHE A 88 -0.47 -5.81 8.09
N VAL A 89 0.30 -6.34 7.17
CA VAL A 89 0.92 -7.65 7.34
C VAL A 89 2.36 -7.44 7.80
N LEU A 90 2.71 -7.92 8.99
CA LEU A 90 4.10 -8.13 9.37
C LEU A 90 4.64 -9.24 8.47
N PHE A 91 5.21 -8.86 7.33
CA PHE A 91 5.43 -9.78 6.21
C PHE A 91 6.74 -10.55 6.35
N LYS A 92 7.82 -9.89 6.79
CA LYS A 92 9.13 -10.50 7.06
C LYS A 92 10.03 -9.59 7.88
N CYS A 93 11.01 -10.18 8.57
CA CYS A 93 12.07 -9.45 9.26
C CYS A 93 13.37 -9.46 8.42
N LEU A 94 13.92 -8.28 8.12
CA LEU A 94 15.21 -8.12 7.46
C LEU A 94 16.27 -7.63 8.45
N LYS A 95 17.55 -7.68 8.06
CA LYS A 95 18.66 -7.19 8.90
C LYS A 95 18.48 -5.75 9.37
N LYS A 96 17.92 -4.86 8.53
CA LYS A 96 17.80 -3.41 8.83
C LYS A 96 16.45 -3.00 9.43
N TYR A 97 15.37 -3.73 9.16
CA TYR A 97 14.00 -3.40 9.59
C TYR A 97 13.07 -4.59 9.32
N ALA A 98 11.88 -4.58 9.94
CA ALA A 98 10.78 -5.45 9.53
C ALA A 98 9.95 -4.81 8.42
N ILE A 99 9.31 -5.64 7.59
CA ILE A 99 8.39 -5.17 6.55
C ILE A 99 6.97 -5.22 7.09
N PHE A 100 6.35 -4.05 7.17
CA PHE A 100 4.91 -3.89 7.35
C PHE A 100 4.30 -3.62 5.98
N LEU A 101 3.55 -4.57 5.46
CA LEU A 101 2.91 -4.50 4.15
C LEU A 101 1.49 -4.00 4.32
N ASP A 102 1.21 -2.81 3.79
CA ASP A 102 -0.13 -2.30 3.55
C ASP A 102 -0.64 -2.91 2.23
N ILE A 103 -1.71 -3.69 2.34
CA ILE A 103 -2.33 -4.43 1.22
C ILE A 103 -3.38 -3.60 0.47
N GLY A 104 -3.50 -2.31 0.78
CA GLY A 104 -4.31 -1.38 0.01
C GLY A 104 -3.88 -1.30 -1.46
N GLU A 105 -4.66 -0.61 -2.28
CA GLU A 105 -4.37 -0.41 -3.70
C GLU A 105 -4.00 1.07 -3.94
N PRO A 106 -2.75 1.40 -4.33
CA PRO A 106 -1.64 0.48 -4.57
C PRO A 106 -0.95 0.01 -3.27
N PRO A 107 -0.38 -1.21 -3.25
CA PRO A 107 0.22 -1.76 -2.03
C PRO A 107 1.51 -1.02 -1.67
N LYS A 108 1.78 -0.92 -0.37
CA LYS A 108 2.95 -0.19 0.17
C LYS A 108 3.71 -1.06 1.15
N ALA A 109 5.04 -1.03 1.09
CA ALA A 109 5.91 -1.77 1.99
C ALA A 109 6.72 -0.80 2.85
N TYR A 110 6.46 -0.78 4.15
CA TYR A 110 7.14 0.07 5.11
C TYR A 110 8.27 -0.71 5.82
N GLY A 111 9.45 -0.12 5.89
CA GLY A 111 10.57 -0.61 6.68
C GLY A 111 10.49 -0.05 8.09
N VAL A 112 10.05 -0.86 9.04
CA VAL A 112 9.75 -0.45 10.42
C VAL A 112 10.79 -1.01 11.39
N LEU A 113 11.29 -0.15 12.28
CA LEU A 113 12.16 -0.54 13.39
C LEU A 113 11.33 -0.89 14.62
N ALA A 114 11.77 -1.94 15.32
CA ALA A 114 11.22 -2.27 16.62
C ALA A 114 11.78 -1.34 17.70
N LEU A 115 11.05 -1.20 18.81
CA LEU A 115 11.47 -0.34 19.92
C LEU A 115 12.37 -1.10 20.90
N SER A 116 11.87 -2.16 21.52
CA SER A 116 12.58 -2.85 22.61
C SER A 116 13.22 -4.16 22.17
N GLU A 117 12.45 -5.03 21.53
CA GLU A 117 12.85 -6.36 21.10
C GLU A 117 12.62 -6.53 19.59
N PRO A 118 13.44 -7.33 18.87
CA PRO A 118 13.23 -7.58 17.44
C PRO A 118 11.88 -8.25 17.18
N PHE A 119 11.17 -7.83 16.12
CA PHE A 119 9.89 -8.46 15.72
C PHE A 119 9.97 -9.99 15.48
N SER A 120 11.14 -10.52 15.13
CA SER A 120 11.39 -11.95 14.96
C SER A 120 11.40 -12.74 16.27
N GLU A 121 11.53 -12.05 17.41
CA GLU A 121 11.64 -12.65 18.75
C GLU A 121 10.34 -12.52 19.55
N ILE A 122 9.34 -11.80 19.03
CA ILE A 122 8.02 -11.58 19.67
C ILE A 122 7.14 -12.86 19.65
N GLY A 123 7.64 -13.98 19.09
CA GLY A 123 6.93 -15.27 19.05
C GLY A 123 5.69 -15.29 18.14
N LEU A 124 5.52 -14.27 17.29
CA LEU A 124 4.42 -14.21 16.33
C LEU A 124 4.74 -15.01 15.06
N PRO A 125 3.76 -15.72 14.47
CA PRO A 125 3.95 -16.31 13.15
C PRO A 125 4.18 -15.18 12.12
N ILE A 126 5.12 -15.38 11.20
CA ILE A 126 5.40 -14.43 10.13
C ILE A 126 5.25 -15.17 8.78
N PRO A 127 4.45 -14.65 7.83
CA PRO A 127 3.64 -13.43 7.90
C PRO A 127 2.42 -13.54 8.84
N THR A 128 1.99 -12.40 9.42
CA THR A 128 0.74 -12.27 10.19
C THR A 128 0.10 -10.89 10.03
N PHE A 129 -1.22 -10.80 10.21
CA PHE A 129 -1.97 -9.54 10.21
C PHE A 129 -1.84 -8.85 11.57
N VAL A 130 -1.62 -7.54 11.53
CA VAL A 130 -1.46 -6.68 12.70
C VAL A 130 -2.13 -5.33 12.46
N GLU A 131 -2.67 -4.71 13.51
CA GLU A 131 -3.07 -3.31 13.50
C GLU A 131 -2.10 -2.52 14.38
N THR A 132 -1.55 -1.42 13.86
CA THR A 132 -0.63 -0.55 14.62
C THR A 132 -0.59 0.85 14.03
N VAL A 133 0.21 1.73 14.64
CA VAL A 133 0.50 3.07 14.11
C VAL A 133 1.99 3.17 13.84
N LEU A 134 2.31 3.54 12.59
CA LEU A 134 3.65 3.84 12.14
C LEU A 134 3.94 5.33 12.33
N LEU A 135 5.05 5.66 12.99
CA LEU A 135 5.46 7.02 13.32
C LEU A 135 6.79 7.40 12.64
N PRO A 136 6.92 8.63 12.11
CA PRO A 136 8.21 9.17 11.73
C PRO A 136 9.07 9.41 12.97
N PHE A 137 10.32 8.95 12.95
CA PHE A 137 11.27 9.21 14.01
C PHE A 137 12.68 9.34 13.45
N LYS A 138 13.25 10.55 13.48
CA LYS A 138 14.62 10.85 13.03
C LYS A 138 14.98 10.24 11.66
N GLY A 139 14.09 10.41 10.67
CA GLY A 139 14.28 9.90 9.30
C GLY A 139 14.03 8.40 9.12
N LYS A 140 13.54 7.73 10.17
CA LYS A 140 13.17 6.30 10.19
C LYS A 140 11.67 6.15 10.43
N ILE A 141 11.16 4.94 10.28
CA ILE A 141 9.81 4.57 10.72
C ILE A 141 9.93 3.62 11.90
N ILE A 142 9.20 3.94 12.97
CA ILE A 142 8.98 3.08 14.13
C ILE A 142 7.49 2.79 14.24
N PHE A 143 7.10 1.80 15.03
CA PHE A 143 5.75 1.70 15.54
C PHE A 143 5.62 2.41 16.90
N ASP A 144 4.41 2.69 17.34
CA ASP A 144 4.14 3.41 18.58
C ASP A 144 4.24 2.55 19.86
N GLY A 145 4.67 1.29 19.72
CA GLY A 145 4.81 0.34 20.82
C GLY A 145 3.55 -0.47 21.11
N ILE A 146 2.45 -0.21 20.40
CA ILE A 146 1.19 -0.93 20.57
C ILE A 146 0.81 -1.58 19.25
N MET A 147 0.56 -2.88 19.31
CA MET A 147 0.22 -3.68 18.13
C MET A 147 -0.84 -4.70 18.52
N THR A 148 -1.98 -4.66 17.85
CA THR A 148 -3.01 -5.70 17.93
C THR A 148 -2.67 -6.76 16.90
N THR A 149 -2.70 -8.02 17.29
CA THR A 149 -2.43 -9.16 16.40
C THR A 149 -3.71 -9.94 16.16
N TYR A 150 -3.86 -10.47 14.95
CA TYR A 150 -5.01 -11.30 14.59
C TYR A 150 -4.59 -12.77 14.58
N PRO A 151 -5.25 -13.66 15.35
CA PRO A 151 -4.93 -15.08 15.40
C PRO A 151 -5.42 -15.79 14.12
N VAL A 152 -4.71 -15.58 13.01
CA VAL A 152 -5.05 -16.14 11.70
C VAL A 152 -3.87 -16.95 11.15
N ILE A 153 -4.12 -18.20 10.78
CA ILE A 153 -3.13 -19.04 10.08
C ILE A 153 -3.21 -18.76 8.58
N LEU A 154 -2.13 -18.24 8.02
CA LEU A 154 -2.07 -17.93 6.58
C LEU A 154 -1.67 -19.16 5.76
N GLY A 155 -2.60 -19.63 4.92
CA GLY A 155 -2.37 -20.73 3.99
C GLY A 155 -1.41 -20.37 2.84
N PRO A 156 -0.89 -21.38 2.09
CA PRO A 156 0.10 -21.17 1.04
C PRO A 156 -0.32 -20.20 -0.07
N ASN A 157 -1.61 -20.21 -0.45
CA ASN A 157 -2.13 -19.32 -1.49
C ASN A 157 -2.09 -17.85 -1.06
N ILE A 158 -2.54 -17.55 0.17
CA ILE A 158 -2.49 -16.19 0.73
C ILE A 158 -1.03 -15.74 0.86
N LYS A 159 -0.12 -16.60 1.33
CA LYS A 159 1.31 -16.27 1.41
C LYS A 159 1.91 -15.92 0.04
N ARG A 160 1.50 -16.63 -1.02
CA ARG A 160 1.93 -16.34 -2.40
C ARG A 160 1.43 -14.97 -2.86
N GLU A 161 0.16 -14.68 -2.63
CA GLU A 161 -0.47 -13.40 -2.96
C GLU A 161 0.20 -12.23 -2.22
N LEU A 162 0.46 -12.37 -0.92
CA LEU A 162 1.22 -11.39 -0.13
C LEU A 162 2.64 -11.19 -0.69
N GLY A 163 3.26 -12.26 -1.19
CA GLY A 163 4.54 -12.17 -1.89
C GLY A 163 4.48 -11.37 -3.19
N ASP A 164 3.39 -11.50 -3.96
CA ASP A 164 3.12 -10.68 -5.14
C ASP A 164 2.91 -9.21 -4.78
N LEU A 165 2.07 -8.93 -3.78
CA LEU A 165 1.81 -7.56 -3.29
C LEU A 165 3.08 -6.89 -2.77
N TYR A 166 3.93 -7.61 -2.04
CA TYR A 166 5.22 -7.10 -1.59
C TYR A 166 6.16 -6.77 -2.76
N ARG A 167 6.23 -7.63 -3.79
CA ARG A 167 7.03 -7.35 -5.00
C ARG A 167 6.50 -6.12 -5.73
N GLN A 168 5.19 -6.00 -5.85
CA GLN A 168 4.51 -4.86 -6.46
C GLN A 168 4.83 -3.57 -5.70
N ALA A 169 4.61 -3.53 -4.39
CA ALA A 169 4.92 -2.37 -3.54
C ALA A 169 6.38 -1.94 -3.68
N LYS A 170 7.31 -2.90 -3.62
CA LYS A 170 8.75 -2.65 -3.77
C LYS A 170 9.10 -2.12 -5.16
N SER A 171 8.45 -2.61 -6.21
CA SER A 171 8.64 -2.10 -7.58
C SER A 171 8.16 -0.65 -7.68
N MET A 172 6.94 -0.38 -7.21
CA MET A 172 6.30 0.94 -7.33
C MET A 172 7.02 2.01 -6.53
N PHE A 173 7.31 1.75 -5.26
CA PHE A 173 7.71 2.80 -4.31
C PHE A 173 9.07 2.53 -3.67
N GLY A 174 9.69 1.38 -3.96
CA GLY A 174 10.76 0.87 -3.10
C GLY A 174 10.21 0.44 -1.74
N ILE A 175 11.12 0.26 -0.77
CA ILE A 175 10.72 0.15 0.64
C ILE A 175 10.67 1.56 1.21
N ILE A 176 9.51 1.94 1.76
CA ILE A 176 9.30 3.24 2.39
C ILE A 176 9.94 3.18 3.78
N THR A 177 11.00 3.97 4.00
CA THR A 177 11.76 3.96 5.26
C THR A 177 11.64 5.25 6.06
N SER A 178 10.89 6.23 5.57
CA SER A 178 10.62 7.51 6.24
C SER A 178 9.20 8.01 5.94
N LEU A 179 8.66 8.82 6.86
CA LEU A 179 7.37 9.51 6.73
C LEU A 179 7.58 11.03 6.85
N PRO A 180 6.78 11.88 6.17
CA PRO A 180 5.66 11.53 5.30
C PRO A 180 6.12 10.86 4.00
N PHE A 181 5.33 9.89 3.54
CA PHE A 181 5.56 9.28 2.24
C PHE A 181 5.06 10.22 1.13
N THR A 182 5.95 10.61 0.22
CA THR A 182 5.64 11.62 -0.81
C THR A 182 5.08 11.04 -2.12
N GLY A 183 4.84 9.73 -2.19
CA GLY A 183 4.15 9.12 -3.33
C GLY A 183 4.93 9.08 -4.65
N LYS A 184 6.19 9.55 -4.69
CA LYS A 184 7.01 9.49 -5.91
C LYS A 184 7.35 8.05 -6.25
N ALA A 185 6.51 7.45 -7.09
CA ALA A 185 6.75 6.13 -7.63
C ALA A 185 8.07 6.12 -8.41
N LYS A 186 8.84 5.05 -8.21
CA LYS A 186 10.07 4.77 -8.96
C LYS A 186 9.80 4.16 -10.34
N MET A 187 8.57 3.73 -10.59
CA MET A 187 8.14 3.15 -11.86
C MET A 187 7.79 4.23 -12.88
N SER A 188 8.09 3.94 -14.14
CA SER A 188 7.62 4.72 -15.28
C SER A 188 6.09 4.69 -15.38
N ASP A 189 5.53 5.69 -16.07
CA ASP A 189 4.07 5.79 -16.24
C ASP A 189 3.51 4.60 -17.05
N GLU A 190 4.30 4.04 -17.97
CA GLU A 190 3.90 2.82 -18.69
C GLU A 190 3.83 1.59 -17.77
N GLU A 191 4.81 1.40 -16.89
CA GLU A 191 4.81 0.26 -15.99
C GLU A 191 3.69 0.36 -14.94
N LYS A 192 3.37 1.58 -14.46
CA LYS A 192 2.20 1.82 -13.61
C LYS A 192 0.91 1.47 -14.33
N LEU A 193 0.76 1.91 -15.59
CA LEU A 193 -0.41 1.61 -16.39
C LEU A 193 -0.60 0.09 -16.54
N ARG A 194 0.44 -0.63 -16.96
CA ARG A 194 0.40 -2.11 -17.09
C ARG A 194 0.00 -2.79 -15.77
N LEU A 195 0.45 -2.24 -14.64
CA LEU A 195 0.12 -2.75 -13.33
C LEU A 195 -1.36 -2.55 -12.98
N TYR A 196 -1.89 -1.33 -13.15
CA TYR A 196 -3.30 -1.01 -12.90
C TYR A 196 -4.23 -1.79 -13.82
N LEU A 197 -3.81 -2.05 -15.06
CA LEU A 197 -4.59 -2.84 -16.02
C LEU A 197 -4.63 -4.34 -15.71
N ARG A 198 -3.80 -4.86 -14.79
CA ARG A 198 -3.62 -6.31 -14.58
C ARG A 198 -4.89 -7.06 -14.17
N THR A 199 -5.73 -6.47 -13.31
CA THR A 199 -6.94 -7.13 -12.79
C THR A 199 -8.15 -6.22 -12.91
N LYS A 200 -9.36 -6.80 -13.00
CA LYS A 200 -10.60 -6.02 -13.10
C LYS A 200 -10.77 -5.08 -11.89
N ARG A 201 -10.48 -5.57 -10.69
CA ARG A 201 -10.53 -4.79 -9.45
C ARG A 201 -9.57 -3.60 -9.49
N SER A 202 -8.32 -3.84 -9.89
CA SER A 202 -7.30 -2.78 -9.95
C SER A 202 -7.64 -1.71 -10.97
N ARG A 203 -8.22 -2.10 -12.12
CA ARG A 203 -8.74 -1.14 -13.12
C ARG A 203 -9.85 -0.26 -12.58
N MET A 204 -10.76 -0.83 -11.77
CA MET A 204 -11.85 -0.06 -11.17
C MET A 204 -11.34 0.92 -10.11
N ILE A 205 -10.39 0.50 -9.28
CA ILE A 205 -9.84 1.34 -8.21
C ILE A 205 -8.99 2.47 -8.79
N HIS A 206 -8.25 2.22 -9.86
CA HIS A 206 -7.32 3.18 -10.46
C HIS A 206 -7.84 3.83 -11.74
N ALA A 207 -9.16 3.92 -11.92
CA ALA A 207 -9.74 4.45 -13.16
C ALA A 207 -9.27 5.90 -13.43
N GLU A 208 -9.33 6.76 -12.41
CA GLU A 208 -8.90 8.16 -12.51
C GLU A 208 -7.39 8.28 -12.78
N GLU A 209 -6.55 7.47 -12.12
CA GLU A 209 -5.11 7.49 -12.34
C GLU A 209 -4.73 6.94 -13.72
N ILE A 210 -5.44 5.92 -14.22
CA ILE A 210 -5.25 5.43 -15.59
C ILE A 210 -5.55 6.54 -16.60
N GLU A 211 -6.69 7.23 -16.45
CA GLU A 211 -7.05 8.37 -17.29
C GLU A 211 -6.02 9.49 -17.21
N GLU A 212 -5.55 9.80 -16.00
CA GLU A 212 -4.55 10.85 -15.81
C GLU A 212 -3.20 10.48 -16.46
N LEU A 213 -2.75 9.24 -16.34
CA LEU A 213 -1.53 8.74 -16.99
C LEU A 213 -1.63 8.87 -18.51
N ILE A 214 -2.75 8.44 -19.11
CA ILE A 214 -2.98 8.54 -20.55
C ILE A 214 -3.08 10.00 -20.99
N ARG A 215 -3.75 10.86 -20.22
CA ARG A 215 -3.85 12.29 -20.51
C ARG A 215 -2.49 12.98 -20.49
N LYS A 216 -1.64 12.65 -19.51
CA LYS A 216 -0.26 13.18 -19.40
C LYS A 216 0.65 12.67 -20.51
N ASN A 217 0.46 11.41 -20.94
CA ASN A 217 1.23 10.80 -22.01
C ASN A 217 0.32 10.01 -22.96
N PRO A 218 -0.21 10.66 -24.03
CA PRO A 218 -1.14 10.02 -24.98
C PRO A 218 -0.60 8.78 -25.69
N ARG A 219 0.73 8.57 -25.71
CA ARG A 219 1.34 7.33 -26.26
C ARG A 219 0.97 6.10 -25.43
N LEU A 220 0.65 6.27 -24.15
CA LEU A 220 0.23 5.19 -23.27
C LEU A 220 -1.13 4.60 -23.67
N LEU A 221 -1.90 5.30 -24.50
CA LEU A 221 -3.14 4.77 -25.07
C LEU A 221 -2.88 3.50 -25.89
N ASP A 222 -1.76 3.43 -26.61
CA ASP A 222 -1.36 2.22 -27.34
C ASP A 222 -1.12 1.04 -26.38
N THR A 223 -0.43 1.29 -25.26
CA THR A 223 -0.21 0.28 -24.20
C THR A 223 -1.52 -0.13 -23.53
N TYR A 224 -2.43 0.81 -23.29
CA TYR A 224 -3.76 0.52 -22.74
C TYR A 224 -4.51 -0.46 -23.64
N HIS A 225 -4.68 -0.10 -24.92
CA HIS A 225 -5.39 -0.92 -25.90
C HIS A 225 -4.75 -2.31 -26.04
N GLN A 226 -3.42 -2.38 -26.04
CA GLN A 226 -2.69 -3.65 -26.08
C GLN A 226 -3.01 -4.56 -24.90
N GLU A 227 -2.96 -4.03 -23.67
CA GLU A 227 -3.18 -4.83 -22.47
C GLU A 227 -4.65 -5.25 -22.33
N MET A 228 -5.59 -4.35 -22.65
CA MET A 228 -7.03 -4.67 -22.68
C MET A 228 -7.34 -5.76 -23.70
N GLY A 229 -6.76 -5.67 -24.90
CA GLY A 229 -6.89 -6.70 -25.94
C GLY A 229 -6.37 -8.07 -25.49
N LYS A 230 -5.22 -8.13 -24.81
CA LYS A 230 -4.69 -9.39 -24.27
C LYS A 230 -5.61 -10.00 -23.21
N ILE A 231 -6.22 -9.18 -22.36
CA ILE A 231 -7.14 -9.63 -21.31
C ILE A 231 -8.43 -10.17 -21.93
N ALA A 232 -9.02 -9.43 -22.86
CA ALA A 232 -10.20 -9.85 -23.62
C ALA A 232 -9.93 -11.14 -24.40
N ALA A 233 -8.77 -11.26 -25.06
CA ALA A 233 -8.39 -12.46 -25.80
C ALA A 233 -8.36 -13.71 -24.90
N ARG A 234 -7.81 -13.61 -23.68
CA ARG A 234 -7.81 -14.74 -22.73
C ARG A 234 -9.22 -15.16 -22.34
N LYS A 235 -10.11 -14.19 -22.09
CA LYS A 235 -11.53 -14.43 -21.80
C LYS A 235 -12.21 -15.14 -22.99
N TYR A 236 -12.12 -14.58 -24.19
CA TYR A 236 -12.79 -15.10 -25.37
C TYR A 236 -12.25 -16.46 -25.81
N LYS A 237 -10.94 -16.71 -25.75
CA LYS A 237 -10.38 -18.05 -26.03
C LYS A 237 -11.03 -19.12 -25.18
N ARG A 238 -11.22 -18.86 -23.89
CA ARG A 238 -11.87 -19.79 -22.96
C ARG A 238 -13.35 -19.97 -23.32
N GLU A 239 -14.08 -18.89 -23.55
CA GLU A 239 -15.52 -18.93 -23.86
C GLU A 239 -15.81 -19.64 -25.19
N LEU A 240 -15.03 -19.35 -26.24
CA LEU A 240 -15.18 -19.98 -27.56
C LEU A 240 -14.84 -21.48 -27.51
N ARG A 241 -13.77 -21.87 -26.81
CA ARG A 241 -13.43 -23.30 -26.61
C ARG A 241 -14.53 -24.05 -25.86
N ASN A 242 -15.13 -23.43 -24.84
CA ASN A 242 -16.26 -24.01 -24.12
C ASN A 242 -17.51 -24.18 -25.01
N LYS A 243 -17.61 -23.43 -26.11
CA LYS A 243 -18.67 -23.56 -27.13
C LYS A 243 -18.29 -24.51 -28.27
N GLY A 244 -17.17 -25.23 -28.18
CA GLY A 244 -16.72 -26.17 -29.20
C GLY A 244 -15.95 -25.54 -30.37
N ILE A 245 -15.70 -24.24 -30.34
CA ILE A 245 -14.92 -23.55 -31.38
C ILE A 245 -13.44 -23.65 -30.97
N THR A 246 -12.67 -24.46 -31.69
CA THR A 246 -11.28 -24.80 -31.33
C THR A 246 -10.24 -24.32 -32.33
N GLN A 247 -10.68 -23.78 -33.48
CA GLN A 247 -9.80 -23.26 -34.53
C GLN A 247 -10.30 -21.92 -35.07
N GLY A 248 -9.39 -21.17 -35.67
CA GLY A 248 -9.65 -19.87 -36.29
C GLY A 248 -8.83 -18.74 -35.67
N TRP A 249 -9.09 -17.55 -36.18
CA TRP A 249 -8.45 -16.30 -35.80
C TRP A 249 -9.53 -15.27 -35.49
N PHE A 250 -9.26 -14.39 -34.54
CA PHE A 250 -10.14 -13.28 -34.21
C PHE A 250 -9.34 -12.04 -33.88
N ALA A 251 -9.94 -10.90 -34.14
CA ALA A 251 -9.35 -9.59 -33.91
C ALA A 251 -10.13 -8.87 -32.83
N ILE A 252 -9.38 -8.24 -31.93
CA ILE A 252 -9.92 -7.45 -30.83
C ILE A 252 -9.50 -6.00 -31.03
N LEU A 253 -10.45 -5.10 -30.81
CA LEU A 253 -10.19 -3.70 -30.54
C LEU A 253 -10.72 -3.43 -29.14
N ASP A 254 -9.85 -3.01 -28.24
CA ASP A 254 -10.15 -2.78 -26.82
C ASP A 254 -10.58 -4.07 -26.10
N GLU A 255 -11.85 -4.16 -25.70
CA GLU A 255 -12.45 -5.37 -25.12
C GLU A 255 -13.35 -6.12 -26.10
N GLU A 256 -13.54 -5.66 -27.33
CA GLU A 256 -14.55 -6.17 -28.27
C GLU A 256 -13.95 -6.99 -29.41
N ILE A 257 -14.59 -8.12 -29.75
CA ILE A 257 -14.27 -8.85 -30.98
C ILE A 257 -14.88 -8.08 -32.15
N ILE A 258 -14.03 -7.59 -33.05
CA ILE A 258 -14.45 -6.81 -34.22
C ILE A 258 -14.54 -7.65 -35.50
N ALA A 259 -13.81 -8.76 -35.58
CA ALA A 259 -13.85 -9.69 -36.72
C ALA A 259 -13.25 -11.06 -36.36
N SER A 260 -13.59 -12.08 -37.15
CA SER A 260 -13.01 -13.42 -37.10
C SER A 260 -12.81 -14.01 -38.49
N GLY A 261 -11.90 -14.97 -38.63
CA GLY A 261 -11.64 -15.68 -39.88
C GLY A 261 -11.07 -17.07 -39.63
N ARG A 262 -11.14 -17.96 -40.63
CA ARG A 262 -10.56 -19.31 -40.55
C ARG A 262 -9.04 -19.26 -40.63
N THR A 263 -8.50 -18.37 -41.47
CA THR A 263 -7.06 -18.09 -41.56
C THR A 263 -6.74 -16.65 -41.14
N ARG A 264 -5.46 -16.36 -40.92
CA ARG A 264 -5.02 -15.01 -40.58
C ARG A 264 -5.21 -14.06 -41.77
N GLU A 265 -4.91 -14.52 -42.98
CA GLU A 265 -5.01 -13.74 -44.20
C GLU A 265 -6.46 -13.34 -44.51
N GLU A 266 -7.41 -14.25 -44.27
CA GLU A 266 -8.84 -13.96 -44.39
C GLU A 266 -9.28 -12.87 -43.42
N LEU A 267 -8.87 -13.00 -42.14
CA LEU A 267 -9.15 -11.99 -41.12
C LEU A 267 -8.53 -10.63 -41.47
N GLU A 268 -7.30 -10.60 -41.98
CA GLU A 268 -6.65 -9.34 -42.36
C GLU A 268 -7.41 -8.61 -43.48
N LYS A 269 -7.92 -9.33 -44.49
CA LYS A 269 -8.76 -8.75 -45.54
C LYS A 269 -10.07 -8.16 -44.99
N ILE A 270 -10.73 -8.85 -44.05
CA ILE A 270 -11.94 -8.34 -43.39
C ILE A 270 -11.63 -7.05 -42.62
N LEU A 271 -10.50 -7.03 -41.92
CA LEU A 271 -10.14 -5.87 -41.11
C LEU A 271 -9.81 -4.65 -41.97
N ASP A 272 -9.21 -4.83 -43.15
CA ASP A 272 -8.90 -3.73 -44.06
C ASP A 272 -10.15 -3.07 -44.66
N SER A 273 -11.30 -3.78 -44.69
CA SER A 273 -12.57 -3.22 -45.17
C SER A 273 -13.39 -2.51 -44.10
N ILE A 274 -13.19 -2.84 -42.81
CA ILE A 274 -14.02 -2.28 -41.71
C ILE A 274 -13.26 -1.33 -40.78
N ILE A 275 -11.93 -1.45 -40.66
CA ILE A 275 -11.14 -0.64 -39.70
C ILE A 275 -10.43 0.52 -40.40
N PRO A 276 -10.67 1.78 -39.97
CA PRO A 276 -9.92 2.93 -40.44
C PRO A 276 -8.40 2.79 -40.22
N LYS A 277 -7.59 3.26 -41.17
CA LYS A 277 -6.11 3.13 -41.12
C LYS A 277 -5.49 3.63 -39.81
N ASN A 278 -6.00 4.73 -39.25
CA ASN A 278 -5.51 5.30 -37.98
C ASN A 278 -5.87 4.47 -36.73
N ARG A 279 -6.86 3.59 -36.82
CA ARG A 279 -7.29 2.68 -35.74
C ARG A 279 -6.64 1.31 -35.85
N ARG A 280 -6.08 0.94 -37.02
CA ARG A 280 -5.46 -0.37 -37.29
C ARG A 280 -4.39 -0.75 -36.28
N LYS A 281 -3.60 0.22 -35.81
CA LYS A 281 -2.53 0.01 -34.81
C LYS A 281 -3.02 -0.44 -33.43
N HIS A 282 -4.31 -0.26 -33.12
CA HIS A 282 -4.93 -0.69 -31.87
C HIS A 282 -5.65 -2.03 -32.00
N VAL A 283 -5.67 -2.63 -33.19
CA VAL A 283 -6.29 -3.93 -33.44
C VAL A 283 -5.28 -5.04 -33.23
N TYR A 284 -5.60 -5.99 -32.37
CA TYR A 284 -4.75 -7.14 -32.08
C TYR A 284 -5.40 -8.43 -32.57
N ILE A 285 -4.63 -9.22 -33.33
CA ILE A 285 -5.07 -10.48 -33.90
C ILE A 285 -4.57 -11.63 -33.01
N PHE A 286 -5.48 -12.55 -32.69
CA PHE A 286 -5.20 -13.72 -31.86
C PHE A 286 -5.65 -15.00 -32.56
N LYS A 287 -4.82 -16.03 -32.46
CA LYS A 287 -5.19 -17.40 -32.79
C LYS A 287 -5.95 -18.05 -31.64
N LEU A 288 -7.03 -18.77 -31.95
CA LEU A 288 -7.83 -19.50 -30.97
C LEU A 288 -7.09 -20.72 -30.39
#